data_AF-A0A9D8X4V4-F1
#
_entry.id   AF-A0A9D8X4V4-F1
#
_cell.length_a   1.000
_cell.length_b   1.000
_cell.length_c   1.000
_cell.angle_alpha   90.00
_cell.angle_beta   90.00
_cell.angle_gamma   90.00
#
_symmetry.space_group_name_H-M   'P 1'
#
loop_
_entity.id
_entity.type
_entity.pdbx_description
1 polymer ?
#
loop_
_entity_poly.entity_id
_entity_poly.type
_entity_poly.pdbx_seq_one_letter_code
_entity_poly.pdbx_strand_id
1 'polypeptide(L)'
;MKKRCGLGKKNRAEVGRSMIEMLGVLAIVGILSVGGISAFQKAMIKHKTNQVTEELSGFINELLRYSKDWKRVSPGTGGVNNDISLALDFILPAKWERKGSQIYDSMGNRFYVQRRRDVPSHPETLSFSYRFLERDTNTKINLCMAYYDMLKLYADSVSEIWLWRKGQEHIKVYGNAYCAGEKKCLKDLTLSEMRANCSVFSAEDEDCSFFIAFPI
;
A
#
# COMPACT_ATOMS: atom_id res chain seq x y z
N MET A 1 60.17 56.83 -37.96
CA MET A 1 60.29 55.37 -37.71
C MET A 1 59.14 54.93 -36.80
N LYS A 2 58.41 53.87 -37.18
CA LYS A 2 57.75 52.79 -36.37
C LYS A 2 57.07 53.18 -35.03
N LYS A 3 55.90 52.67 -34.63
CA LYS A 3 55.03 51.54 -35.00
C LYS A 3 53.71 51.71 -34.23
N ARG A 4 52.60 51.23 -34.80
CA ARG A 4 51.30 51.03 -34.13
C ARG A 4 51.43 50.12 -32.91
N CYS A 5 50.63 50.37 -31.87
CA CYS A 5 50.13 49.31 -31.00
C CYS A 5 48.64 49.59 -30.72
N GLY A 6 47.79 49.02 -31.57
CA GLY A 6 46.38 48.83 -31.29
C GLY A 6 46.11 47.35 -31.04
N LEU A 7 44.98 47.11 -30.38
CA LEU A 7 44.24 45.86 -30.21
C LEU A 7 44.63 44.92 -29.06
N GLY A 8 43.65 44.79 -28.16
CA GLY A 8 43.53 43.69 -27.22
C GLY A 8 42.22 43.65 -26.44
N LYS A 9 41.12 44.28 -26.92
CA LYS A 9 39.78 43.94 -26.40
C LYS A 9 39.50 42.50 -26.83
N LYS A 10 39.67 41.54 -25.91
CA LYS A 10 39.06 40.21 -26.02
C LYS A 10 37.54 40.39 -25.98
N ASN A 11 36.95 40.70 -27.13
CA ASN A 11 35.56 40.33 -27.37
C ASN A 11 35.55 38.81 -27.43
N ARG A 12 35.20 38.13 -26.33
CA ARG A 12 34.74 36.75 -26.42
C ARG A 12 33.52 36.80 -27.33
N ALA A 13 33.66 36.28 -28.55
CA ALA A 13 32.56 36.16 -29.48
C ALA A 13 31.52 35.21 -28.88
N GLU A 14 30.55 35.75 -28.15
CA GLU A 14 29.31 35.06 -27.79
C GLU A 14 28.33 35.10 -28.97
N VAL A 15 28.74 34.78 -30.19
CA VAL A 15 27.78 34.67 -31.31
C VAL A 15 28.29 33.64 -32.29
N GLY A 16 27.71 32.45 -32.22
CA GLY A 16 28.06 31.33 -33.10
C GLY A 16 27.50 29.98 -32.70
N ARG A 17 26.63 29.87 -31.68
CA ARG A 17 25.88 28.64 -31.46
C ARG A 17 24.84 28.55 -32.56
N SER A 18 25.00 27.57 -33.45
CA SER A 18 24.07 27.41 -34.57
C SER A 18 22.66 27.17 -34.01
N MET A 19 21.62 27.71 -34.64
CA MET A 19 20.23 27.57 -34.18
C MET A 19 19.88 26.09 -33.92
N ILE A 20 20.46 25.19 -34.72
CA ILE A 20 20.32 23.74 -34.58
C ILE A 20 20.97 23.16 -33.31
N GLU A 21 22.07 23.74 -32.83
CA GLU A 21 22.74 23.30 -31.60
C GLU A 21 21.93 23.66 -30.36
N MET A 22 21.26 24.82 -30.36
CA MET A 22 20.33 25.17 -29.28
C MET A 22 19.05 24.34 -29.33
N LEU A 23 18.51 24.05 -30.52
CA LEU A 23 17.35 23.18 -30.66
C LEU A 23 17.65 21.73 -30.23
N GLY A 24 18.85 21.21 -30.54
CA GLY A 24 19.29 19.89 -30.11
C GLY A 24 19.36 19.77 -28.58
N VAL A 25 19.92 20.78 -27.90
CA VAL A 25 19.97 20.80 -26.43
C VAL A 25 18.56 20.89 -25.83
N LEU A 26 17.67 21.72 -26.39
CA LEU A 26 16.29 21.84 -25.92
C LEU A 26 15.51 20.53 -26.10
N ALA A 27 15.72 19.81 -27.21
CA ALA A 27 15.09 18.51 -27.43
C ALA A 27 15.53 17.47 -26.39
N ILE A 28 16.83 17.41 -26.09
CA ILE A 28 17.37 16.49 -25.08
C ILE A 28 16.83 16.84 -23.69
N VAL A 29 16.85 18.12 -23.30
CA VAL A 29 16.31 18.58 -22.01
C VAL A 29 14.81 18.27 -21.90
N GLY A 30 14.05 18.48 -22.98
CA GLY A 30 12.61 18.15 -23.02
C GLY A 30 12.35 16.67 -22.76
N ILE A 31 13.04 15.76 -23.46
CA ILE A 31 12.86 14.31 -23.28
C ILE A 31 13.28 13.87 -21.88
N LEU A 32 14.44 14.32 -21.39
CA LEU A 32 14.92 13.98 -20.05
C LEU A 32 13.99 14.51 -18.95
N SER A 33 13.37 15.67 -19.14
CA SER A 33 12.44 16.25 -18.18
C SER A 33 11.18 15.41 -18.04
N VAL A 34 10.55 15.00 -19.15
CA VAL A 34 9.35 14.15 -19.13
C VAL A 34 9.66 12.77 -18.55
N GLY A 35 10.80 12.18 -18.93
CA GLY A 35 11.27 10.92 -18.35
C GLY A 35 11.51 11.03 -16.84
N GLY A 36 12.22 12.07 -16.41
CA GLY A 36 12.55 12.33 -15.01
C GLY A 36 11.34 12.53 -14.11
N ILE A 37 10.35 13.32 -14.55
CA ILE A 37 9.12 13.55 -13.77
C ILE A 37 8.35 12.25 -13.56
N SER A 38 8.19 11.44 -14.61
CA SER A 38 7.48 10.15 -14.51
C SER A 38 8.22 9.15 -13.61
N ALA A 39 9.55 9.13 -13.67
CA ALA A 39 10.38 8.28 -12.82
C ALA A 39 10.31 8.72 -11.35
N PHE A 40 10.38 10.03 -11.09
CA PHE A 40 10.26 10.59 -9.75
C PHE A 40 8.91 10.25 -9.12
N GLN A 41 7.81 10.40 -9.85
CA GLN A 41 6.47 10.06 -9.36
C GLN A 41 6.37 8.58 -8.96
N LYS A 42 6.88 7.67 -9.81
CA LYS A 42 6.90 6.22 -9.51
C LYS A 42 7.74 5.91 -8.26
N ALA A 43 8.91 6.53 -8.12
CA ALA A 43 9.78 6.35 -6.96
C ALA A 43 9.11 6.86 -5.66
N MET A 44 8.43 8.00 -5.72
CA MET A 44 7.70 8.57 -4.58
C MET A 44 6.53 7.67 -4.14
N ILE A 45 5.77 7.12 -5.10
CA ILE A 45 4.70 6.17 -4.80
C ILE A 45 5.28 4.93 -4.10
N LYS A 46 6.35 4.35 -4.66
CA LYS A 46 7.03 3.19 -4.05
C LYS A 46 7.53 3.49 -2.64
N HIS A 47 8.10 4.67 -2.41
CA HIS A 47 8.56 5.08 -1.08
C HIS A 47 7.40 5.15 -0.07
N LYS A 48 6.27 5.76 -0.46
CA LYS A 48 5.07 5.82 0.38
C LYS A 48 4.48 4.43 0.65
N THR A 49 4.41 3.57 -0.37
CA THR A 49 3.95 2.18 -0.24
C THR A 49 4.80 1.44 0.81
N ASN A 50 6.13 1.52 0.71
CA ASN A 50 7.02 0.87 1.67
C ASN A 50 6.81 1.39 3.10
N GLN A 51 6.68 2.72 3.26
CA GLN A 51 6.42 3.33 4.56
C GLN A 51 5.11 2.83 5.17
N VAL A 52 4.03 2.79 4.40
CA VAL A 52 2.73 2.27 4.87
C VAL A 52 2.83 0.79 5.25
N THR A 53 3.54 -0.03 4.48
CA THR A 53 3.69 -1.46 4.82
C THR A 53 4.53 -1.67 6.08
N GLU A 54 5.54 -0.83 6.33
CA GLU A 54 6.31 -0.85 7.57
C GLU A 54 5.43 -0.44 8.77
N GLU A 55 4.65 0.64 8.63
CA GLU A 55 3.70 1.10 9.65
C GLU A 55 2.66 0.01 9.98
N LEU A 56 2.06 -0.60 8.94
CA LEU A 56 1.09 -1.67 9.11
C LEU A 56 1.72 -2.92 9.74
N SER A 57 2.94 -3.29 9.36
CA SER A 57 3.66 -4.41 9.94
C SER A 57 3.90 -4.20 11.45
N GLY A 58 4.34 -3.00 11.85
CA GLY A 58 4.46 -2.62 13.26
C GLY A 58 3.12 -2.71 14.00
N PHE A 59 2.07 -2.15 13.41
CA PHE A 59 0.72 -2.22 13.95
C PHE A 59 0.23 -3.66 14.15
N ILE A 60 0.40 -4.55 13.16
CA ILE A 60 0.03 -5.97 13.26
C ILE A 60 0.77 -6.64 14.43
N ASN A 61 2.05 -6.34 14.64
CA ASN A 61 2.81 -6.90 15.76
C ASN A 61 2.23 -6.50 17.13
N GLU A 62 1.94 -5.22 17.33
CA GLU A 62 1.37 -4.74 18.60
C GLU A 62 -0.01 -5.32 18.85
N LEU A 63 -0.81 -5.37 17.80
CA LEU A 63 -2.15 -5.92 17.79
C LEU A 63 -2.19 -7.42 18.12
N LEU A 64 -1.29 -8.21 17.53
CA LEU A 64 -1.11 -9.63 17.85
C LEU A 64 -0.60 -9.85 19.27
N ARG A 65 0.30 -8.99 19.76
CA ARG A 65 0.80 -9.03 21.14
C ARG A 65 -0.33 -8.90 22.16
N TYR A 66 -1.28 -8.01 21.91
CA TYR A 66 -2.44 -7.79 22.80
C TYR A 66 -3.70 -8.58 22.40
N SER A 67 -3.57 -9.54 21.49
CA SER A 67 -4.70 -10.34 20.93
C SER A 67 -5.67 -10.90 21.98
N LYS A 68 -5.14 -11.38 23.11
CA LYS A 68 -5.91 -11.95 24.22
C LYS A 68 -6.70 -10.91 25.01
N ASP A 69 -6.18 -9.70 25.13
CA ASP A 69 -6.82 -8.62 25.90
C ASP A 69 -8.01 -8.03 25.14
N TRP A 70 -7.94 -8.02 23.79
CA TRP A 70 -9.04 -7.57 22.93
C TRP A 70 -10.33 -8.38 23.09
N LYS A 71 -10.25 -9.62 23.59
CA LYS A 71 -11.45 -10.42 23.93
C LYS A 71 -12.36 -9.71 24.94
N ARG A 72 -11.79 -8.84 25.78
CA ARG A 72 -12.49 -8.19 26.90
C ARG A 72 -13.08 -6.82 26.53
N VAL A 73 -12.61 -6.19 25.45
CA VAL A 73 -12.92 -4.79 25.12
C VAL A 73 -14.19 -4.64 24.26
N SER A 74 -14.89 -5.73 23.96
CA SER A 74 -16.09 -5.72 23.10
C SER A 74 -17.32 -6.30 23.81
N PRO A 75 -18.06 -5.51 24.61
CA PRO A 75 -19.42 -5.86 24.99
C PRO A 75 -20.30 -5.68 23.75
N GLY A 76 -20.63 -6.80 23.10
CA GLY A 76 -21.21 -6.81 21.75
C GLY A 76 -22.57 -6.13 21.64
N THR A 77 -22.71 -5.26 20.65
CA THR A 77 -24.00 -4.80 20.12
C THR A 77 -24.47 -5.78 19.04
N GLY A 78 -24.96 -6.95 19.44
CA GLY A 78 -25.85 -7.82 18.64
C GLY A 78 -25.37 -8.44 17.31
N GLY A 79 -24.30 -7.94 16.66
CA GLY A 79 -23.86 -8.38 15.32
C GLY A 79 -22.76 -9.45 15.31
N VAL A 80 -22.56 -10.13 14.17
CA VAL A 80 -21.47 -11.12 13.99
C VAL A 80 -20.08 -10.46 14.05
N ASN A 81 -20.01 -9.19 13.62
CA ASN A 81 -18.80 -8.37 13.65
C ASN A 81 -18.98 -7.22 14.64
N ASN A 82 -18.04 -7.08 15.57
CA ASN A 82 -17.99 -5.94 16.49
C ASN A 82 -16.81 -5.03 16.13
N ASP A 83 -17.09 -3.76 15.86
CA ASP A 83 -16.05 -2.74 15.73
C ASP A 83 -15.26 -2.64 17.03
N ILE A 84 -13.93 -2.78 16.95
CA ILE A 84 -13.06 -2.48 18.08
C ILE A 84 -12.07 -1.36 17.76
N SER A 85 -12.22 -0.69 16.61
CA SER A 85 -11.32 0.34 16.13
C SER A 85 -11.10 1.44 17.18
N LEU A 86 -12.16 1.82 17.92
CA LEU A 86 -12.07 2.82 18.99
C LEU A 86 -11.09 2.44 20.11
N ALA A 87 -10.96 1.15 20.42
CA ALA A 87 -10.08 0.67 21.48
C ALA A 87 -8.59 0.69 21.10
N LEU A 88 -8.26 0.94 19.83
CA LEU A 88 -6.90 0.78 19.31
C LEU A 88 -6.07 2.06 19.34
N ASP A 89 -6.58 3.16 19.93
CA ASP A 89 -5.91 4.48 19.89
C ASP A 89 -4.47 4.42 20.40
N PHE A 90 -4.20 3.56 21.38
CA PHE A 90 -2.88 3.46 22.02
C PHE A 90 -1.83 2.70 21.21
N ILE A 91 -2.22 1.99 20.14
CA ILE A 91 -1.30 1.25 19.25
C ILE A 91 -1.28 1.78 17.81
N LEU A 92 -2.01 2.87 17.51
CA LEU A 92 -2.02 3.41 16.16
C LEU A 92 -0.63 3.98 15.81
N PRO A 93 -0.09 3.71 14.60
CA PRO A 93 1.12 4.36 14.14
C PRO A 93 0.97 5.88 14.17
N ALA A 94 2.04 6.60 14.50
CA ALA A 94 1.99 8.04 14.78
C ALA A 94 1.45 8.91 13.62
N LYS A 95 1.59 8.44 12.36
CA LYS A 95 1.11 9.15 11.17
C LYS A 95 -0.33 8.82 10.79
N TRP A 96 -0.97 7.89 11.50
CA TRP A 96 -2.33 7.49 11.21
C TRP A 96 -3.31 8.45 11.87
N GLU A 97 -4.38 8.76 11.17
CA GLU A 97 -5.41 9.68 11.63
C GLU A 97 -6.70 8.92 11.93
N ARG A 98 -7.33 9.23 13.05
CA ARG A 98 -8.68 8.76 13.36
C ARG A 98 -9.70 9.85 13.08
N LYS A 99 -10.78 9.49 12.40
CA LYS A 99 -11.96 10.35 12.17
C LYS A 99 -13.21 9.54 12.52
N GLY A 100 -13.66 9.66 13.78
CA GLY A 100 -14.75 8.84 14.32
C GLY A 100 -14.32 7.38 14.49
N SER A 101 -15.09 6.43 13.94
CA SER A 101 -14.73 5.00 13.92
C SER A 101 -13.77 4.63 12.78
N GLN A 102 -13.49 5.55 11.85
CA GLN A 102 -12.62 5.29 10.71
C GLN A 102 -11.18 5.67 11.03
N ILE A 103 -10.25 4.79 10.65
CA ILE A 103 -8.82 5.02 10.77
C ILE A 103 -8.24 5.18 9.36
N TYR A 104 -7.34 6.13 9.20
CA TYR A 104 -6.66 6.43 7.94
C TYR A 104 -5.16 6.25 8.10
N ASP A 105 -4.54 5.53 7.17
CA ASP A 105 -3.07 5.40 7.14
C ASP A 105 -2.41 6.69 6.63
N SER A 106 -1.08 6.70 6.59
CA SER A 106 -0.28 7.82 6.09
C SER A 106 -0.45 8.12 4.58
N MET A 107 -1.10 7.23 3.82
CA MET A 107 -1.42 7.39 2.40
C MET A 107 -2.90 7.70 2.14
N GLY A 108 -3.72 7.82 3.20
CA GLY A 108 -5.14 8.14 3.14
C GLY A 108 -6.06 6.95 2.84
N ASN A 109 -5.57 5.72 2.89
CA ASN A 109 -6.37 4.50 2.84
C ASN A 109 -7.10 4.27 4.15
N ARG A 110 -8.26 3.60 4.06
CA ARG A 110 -9.14 3.42 5.20
C ARG A 110 -9.01 2.04 5.79
N PHE A 111 -8.96 1.99 7.11
CA PHE A 111 -8.77 0.79 7.88
C PHE A 111 -9.87 0.63 8.92
N TYR A 112 -10.25 -0.62 9.17
CA TYR A 112 -11.27 -0.98 10.15
C TYR A 112 -10.93 -2.31 10.79
N VAL A 113 -11.13 -2.38 12.11
CA VAL A 113 -10.85 -3.57 12.90
C VAL A 113 -12.13 -4.10 13.50
N GLN A 114 -12.37 -5.38 13.27
CA GLN A 114 -13.52 -6.07 13.81
C GLN A 114 -13.13 -7.38 14.47
N ARG A 115 -13.74 -7.61 15.62
CA ARG A 115 -13.82 -8.94 16.22
C ARG A 115 -15.01 -9.66 15.59
N ARG A 116 -14.75 -10.76 14.90
CA ARG A 116 -15.78 -11.68 14.42
C ARG A 116 -16.02 -12.72 15.51
N ARG A 117 -17.25 -12.78 16.03
CA ARG A 117 -17.62 -13.72 17.10
C ARG A 117 -17.54 -15.17 16.63
N ASP A 118 -17.29 -16.06 17.58
CA ASP A 118 -17.42 -17.50 17.38
C ASP A 118 -18.84 -17.84 16.92
N VAL A 119 -18.94 -18.46 15.74
CA VAL A 119 -20.17 -19.06 15.24
C VAL A 119 -19.85 -20.49 14.84
N PRO A 120 -20.80 -21.44 14.88
CA PRO A 120 -20.51 -22.86 14.63
C PRO A 120 -19.75 -23.18 13.33
N SER A 121 -19.79 -22.26 12.36
CA SER A 121 -19.10 -22.38 11.07
C SER A 121 -17.73 -21.68 10.99
N HIS A 122 -17.40 -20.77 11.91
CA HIS A 122 -16.17 -19.98 11.87
C HIS A 122 -15.65 -19.71 13.28
N PRO A 123 -14.38 -20.08 13.60
CA PRO A 123 -13.80 -19.76 14.89
C PRO A 123 -13.72 -18.25 15.09
N GLU A 124 -13.64 -17.84 16.35
CA GLU A 124 -13.46 -16.44 16.70
C GLU A 124 -12.17 -15.88 16.08
N THR A 125 -12.30 -14.76 15.37
CA THR A 125 -11.15 -14.11 14.72
C THR A 125 -11.15 -12.63 14.97
N LEU A 126 -9.95 -12.07 15.12
CA LEU A 126 -9.72 -10.66 14.93
C LEU A 126 -9.43 -10.42 13.46
N SER A 127 -10.25 -9.60 12.80
CA SER A 127 -10.08 -9.32 11.38
C SER A 127 -9.98 -7.83 11.10
N PHE A 128 -9.26 -7.53 10.04
CA PHE A 128 -8.97 -6.18 9.61
C PHE A 128 -9.38 -6.03 8.17
N SER A 129 -10.14 -4.98 7.88
CA SER A 129 -10.46 -4.61 6.51
C SER A 129 -9.65 -3.39 6.11
N TYR A 130 -8.96 -3.51 5.00
CA TYR A 130 -8.17 -2.47 4.40
C TYR A 130 -8.80 -2.06 3.07
N ARG A 131 -9.27 -0.82 2.99
CA ARG A 131 -9.88 -0.25 1.79
C ARG A 131 -8.92 0.74 1.17
N PHE A 132 -8.46 0.40 -0.03
CA PHE A 132 -7.62 1.27 -0.84
C PHE A 132 -8.48 2.43 -1.38
N LEU A 133 -8.16 3.66 -0.99
CA LEU A 133 -8.83 4.88 -1.48
C LEU A 133 -8.06 5.55 -2.64
N GLU A 134 -6.89 5.00 -2.98
CA GLU A 134 -6.10 5.40 -4.14
C GLU A 134 -6.91 5.23 -5.43
N ARG A 135 -6.88 6.25 -6.29
CA ARG A 135 -7.61 6.26 -7.56
C ARG A 135 -6.81 5.60 -8.68
N ASP A 136 -5.48 5.69 -8.64
CA ASP A 136 -4.65 5.05 -9.65
C ASP A 136 -4.67 3.52 -9.50
N THR A 137 -5.17 2.86 -10.55
CA THR A 137 -5.30 1.41 -10.60
C THR A 137 -3.98 0.67 -10.42
N ASN A 138 -2.90 1.16 -11.02
CA ASN A 138 -1.59 0.52 -10.88
C ASN A 138 -1.07 0.61 -9.45
N THR A 139 -1.30 1.76 -8.80
CA THR A 139 -0.91 1.98 -7.41
C THR A 139 -1.73 1.11 -6.47
N LYS A 140 -3.04 0.97 -6.67
CA LYS A 140 -3.88 -0.01 -5.93
C LYS A 140 -3.34 -1.44 -6.04
N ILE A 141 -3.03 -1.88 -7.27
CA ILE A 141 -2.48 -3.22 -7.52
C ILE A 141 -1.14 -3.40 -6.82
N ASN A 142 -0.23 -2.42 -6.94
CA ASN A 142 1.10 -2.49 -6.34
C ASN A 142 1.03 -2.48 -4.80
N LEU A 143 0.13 -1.68 -4.22
CA LEU A 143 -0.08 -1.63 -2.78
C LEU A 143 -0.67 -2.96 -2.26
N CYS A 144 -1.65 -3.53 -2.96
CA CYS A 144 -2.17 -4.87 -2.65
C CYS A 144 -1.08 -5.96 -2.73
N MET A 145 -0.20 -5.90 -3.74
CA MET A 145 0.92 -6.84 -3.85
C MET A 145 1.91 -6.67 -2.69
N ALA A 146 2.23 -5.43 -2.32
CA ALA A 146 3.11 -5.14 -1.19
C ALA A 146 2.50 -5.62 0.14
N TYR A 147 1.16 -5.56 0.26
CA TYR A 147 0.43 -6.11 1.40
C TYR A 147 0.57 -7.62 1.48
N TYR A 148 0.33 -8.35 0.38
CA TYR A 148 0.55 -9.80 0.36
C TYR A 148 1.99 -10.16 0.73
N ASP A 149 2.98 -9.44 0.19
CA ASP A 149 4.40 -9.70 0.47
C ASP A 149 4.74 -9.48 1.95
N MET A 150 4.27 -8.38 2.54
CA MET A 150 4.41 -8.11 3.98
C MET A 150 3.73 -9.20 4.82
N LEU A 151 2.52 -9.64 4.44
CA LEU A 151 1.77 -10.66 5.18
C LEU A 151 2.43 -12.04 5.16
N LYS A 152 3.35 -12.32 4.23
CA LYS A 152 4.14 -13.55 4.27
C LYS A 152 4.96 -13.67 5.56
N LEU A 153 5.37 -12.55 6.15
CA LEU A 153 6.05 -12.53 7.46
C LEU A 153 5.14 -13.03 8.59
N TYR A 154 3.83 -12.88 8.43
CA TYR A 154 2.80 -13.27 9.40
C TYR A 154 2.07 -14.54 9.01
N ALA A 155 2.57 -15.31 8.04
CA ALA A 155 1.84 -16.43 7.45
C ALA A 155 1.46 -17.52 8.47
N ASP A 156 2.22 -17.70 9.54
CA ASP A 156 1.87 -18.65 10.61
C ASP A 156 0.78 -18.14 11.55
N SER A 157 0.61 -16.82 11.66
CA SER A 157 -0.39 -16.18 12.52
C SER A 157 -1.69 -15.87 11.79
N VAL A 158 -1.65 -15.66 10.48
CA VAL A 158 -2.83 -15.40 9.65
C VAL A 158 -3.67 -16.67 9.55
N SER A 159 -5.00 -16.57 9.75
CA SER A 159 -5.91 -17.68 9.43
C SER A 159 -6.28 -17.66 7.96
N GLU A 160 -6.82 -16.55 7.50
CA GLU A 160 -7.28 -16.36 6.13
C GLU A 160 -7.16 -14.90 5.69
N ILE A 161 -6.96 -14.73 4.40
CA ILE A 161 -6.96 -13.46 3.67
C ILE A 161 -8.03 -13.60 2.60
N TRP A 162 -8.89 -12.61 2.46
CA TRP A 162 -9.84 -12.59 1.37
C TRP A 162 -10.00 -11.21 0.76
N LEU A 163 -10.30 -11.19 -0.54
CA LEU A 163 -10.64 -9.97 -1.25
C LEU A 163 -12.14 -9.91 -1.44
N TRP A 164 -12.72 -8.78 -1.04
CA TRP A 164 -14.13 -8.50 -1.21
C TRP A 164 -14.30 -7.46 -2.30
N ARG A 165 -15.23 -7.70 -3.23
CA ARG A 165 -15.63 -6.73 -4.23
C ARG A 165 -17.13 -6.84 -4.49
N LYS A 166 -17.83 -5.71 -4.52
CA LYS A 166 -19.27 -5.63 -4.88
C LYS A 166 -20.17 -6.63 -4.14
N GLY A 167 -19.92 -6.89 -2.85
CA GLY A 167 -20.74 -7.80 -2.06
C GLY A 167 -20.38 -9.28 -2.21
N GLN A 168 -19.28 -9.61 -2.91
CA GLN A 168 -18.84 -10.99 -3.10
C GLN A 168 -17.38 -11.18 -2.67
N GLU A 169 -17.12 -12.35 -2.08
CA GLU A 169 -15.77 -12.85 -1.86
C GLU A 169 -15.20 -13.37 -3.19
N HIS A 170 -14.04 -12.85 -3.60
CA HIS A 170 -13.45 -13.17 -4.90
C HIS A 170 -12.27 -14.13 -4.80
N ILE A 171 -11.42 -13.96 -3.80
CA ILE A 171 -10.18 -14.70 -3.62
C ILE A 171 -10.01 -15.00 -2.15
N LYS A 172 -9.55 -16.21 -1.85
CA LYS A 172 -9.24 -16.66 -0.50
C LYS A 172 -7.89 -17.35 -0.44
N VAL A 173 -7.03 -16.87 0.45
CA VAL A 173 -5.68 -17.39 0.71
C VAL A 173 -5.57 -17.67 2.20
N TYR A 174 -4.86 -18.72 2.58
CA TYR A 174 -4.78 -19.17 3.96
C TYR A 174 -3.36 -19.06 4.50
N GLY A 175 -3.23 -18.80 5.80
CA GLY A 175 -1.92 -18.90 6.45
C GLY A 175 -1.42 -20.35 6.54
N ASN A 176 -0.16 -20.50 6.92
CA ASN A 176 0.57 -21.77 6.87
C ASN A 176 -0.09 -22.86 7.72
N ALA A 177 -0.59 -22.51 8.91
CA ALA A 177 -1.27 -23.44 9.80
C ALA A 177 -2.70 -23.82 9.31
N TYR A 178 -3.24 -23.09 8.33
CA TYR A 178 -4.64 -23.18 7.89
C TYR A 178 -4.79 -23.62 6.43
N CYS A 179 -3.68 -23.72 5.70
CA CYS A 179 -3.63 -24.12 4.31
C CYS A 179 -3.30 -25.62 4.17
N ALA A 180 -4.34 -26.46 4.27
CA ALA A 180 -4.24 -27.90 4.05
C ALA A 180 -5.16 -28.33 2.89
N GLY A 181 -4.79 -29.42 2.21
CA GLY A 181 -5.52 -29.93 1.06
C GLY A 181 -5.45 -28.99 -0.14
N GLU A 182 -6.60 -28.67 -0.74
CA GLU A 182 -6.72 -27.81 -1.93
C GLU A 182 -6.65 -26.30 -1.61
N LYS A 183 -6.45 -25.93 -0.33
CA LYS A 183 -6.39 -24.54 0.10
C LYS A 183 -5.07 -23.88 -0.32
N LYS A 184 -5.17 -22.72 -0.98
CA LYS A 184 -3.99 -21.94 -1.38
C LYS A 184 -3.27 -21.34 -0.16
N CYS A 185 -2.01 -21.72 0.04
CA CYS A 185 -1.14 -21.19 1.08
C CYS A 185 -0.57 -19.81 0.74
N LEU A 186 -0.46 -18.94 1.73
CA LEU A 186 0.14 -17.61 1.59
C LEU A 186 1.65 -17.67 1.28
N LYS A 187 2.39 -18.59 1.90
CA LYS A 187 3.82 -18.80 1.62
C LYS A 187 4.10 -19.20 0.16
N ASP A 188 3.17 -19.94 -0.44
CA ASP A 188 3.31 -20.50 -1.80
C ASP A 188 2.73 -19.58 -2.87
N LEU A 189 2.30 -18.37 -2.49
CA LEU A 189 1.74 -17.39 -3.41
C LEU A 189 2.87 -16.78 -4.25
N THR A 190 2.82 -17.01 -5.57
CA THR A 190 3.80 -16.44 -6.51
C THR A 190 3.50 -14.97 -6.83
N LEU A 191 4.46 -14.25 -7.40
CA LEU A 191 4.26 -12.86 -7.87
C LEU A 191 3.15 -12.75 -8.92
N SER A 192 3.03 -13.75 -9.80
CA SER A 192 1.98 -13.77 -10.83
C SER A 192 0.59 -13.97 -10.21
N GLU A 193 0.47 -14.89 -9.25
CA GLU A 193 -0.78 -15.13 -8.53
C GLU A 193 -1.18 -13.93 -7.67
N MET A 194 -0.24 -13.30 -6.96
CA MET A 194 -0.48 -12.05 -6.24
C MET A 194 -1.01 -10.97 -7.17
N ARG A 195 -0.39 -10.79 -8.34
CA ARG A 195 -0.83 -9.80 -9.33
C ARG A 195 -2.22 -10.12 -9.88
N ALA A 196 -2.49 -11.38 -10.17
CA ALA A 196 -3.82 -11.83 -10.61
C ALA A 196 -4.87 -11.56 -9.53
N ASN A 197 -4.55 -11.85 -8.27
CA ASN A 197 -5.44 -11.60 -7.14
C ASN A 197 -5.74 -10.11 -6.99
N CYS A 198 -4.70 -9.27 -7.02
CA CYS A 198 -4.83 -7.82 -6.89
C CYS A 198 -5.48 -7.14 -8.10
N SER A 199 -5.55 -7.82 -9.25
CA SER A 199 -6.24 -7.29 -10.45
C SER A 199 -7.73 -7.04 -10.20
N VAL A 200 -8.32 -7.67 -9.18
CA VAL A 200 -9.71 -7.40 -8.76
C VAL A 200 -9.93 -5.91 -8.43
N PHE A 201 -8.89 -5.19 -7.99
CA PHE A 201 -8.92 -3.75 -7.71
C PHE A 201 -8.84 -2.85 -8.97
N SER A 202 -8.72 -3.42 -10.17
CA SER A 202 -8.53 -2.66 -11.41
C SER A 202 -9.80 -2.03 -11.97
N ALA A 203 -10.96 -2.48 -11.52
CA ALA A 203 -12.23 -1.91 -11.94
C ALA A 203 -12.56 -0.63 -11.16
N GLU A 204 -13.33 0.27 -11.77
CA GLU A 204 -13.75 1.57 -11.24
C GLU A 204 -14.75 1.49 -10.05
N ASP A 205 -14.70 0.44 -9.23
CA ASP A 205 -15.67 0.21 -8.15
C ASP A 205 -15.15 0.67 -6.78
N GLU A 206 -15.95 1.47 -6.08
CA GLU A 206 -15.65 2.07 -4.77
C GLU A 206 -15.71 1.08 -3.58
N ASP A 207 -16.23 -0.13 -3.79
CA ASP A 207 -16.36 -1.17 -2.75
C ASP A 207 -15.47 -2.38 -3.02
N CYS A 208 -14.16 -2.15 -2.96
CA CYS A 208 -13.15 -3.22 -2.88
C CYS A 208 -12.38 -3.13 -1.56
N SER A 209 -12.30 -4.23 -0.82
CA SER A 209 -11.60 -4.29 0.47
C SER A 209 -10.74 -5.55 0.55
N PHE A 210 -9.53 -5.39 1.09
CA PHE A 210 -8.61 -6.47 1.44
C PHE A 210 -8.85 -6.84 2.91
N PHE A 211 -9.15 -8.10 3.19
CA PHE A 211 -9.39 -8.57 4.55
C PHE A 211 -8.32 -9.55 5.00
N ILE A 212 -7.94 -9.47 6.26
CA ILE A 212 -7.05 -10.43 6.93
C ILE A 212 -7.72 -10.82 8.24
N ALA A 213 -7.75 -12.10 8.55
CA ALA A 213 -8.18 -12.62 9.84
C ALA A 213 -7.01 -13.29 10.57
N PHE A 214 -7.04 -13.13 11.89
CA PHE A 214 -6.15 -13.77 12.83
C PHE A 214 -7.01 -14.52 13.86
N PRO A 215 -6.69 -15.77 14.17
CA PRO A 215 -7.37 -16.53 15.22
C PRO A 215 -7.07 -15.89 16.58
N ILE A 216 -8.07 -15.81 17.47
CA ILE A 216 -7.87 -15.27 18.84
C ILE A 216 -8.36 -16.20 19.92
#